data_AF-A0A836UB91-F1
#
_entry.id   AF-A0A836UB91-F1
#
_cell.length_a   1.000
_cell.length_b   1.000
_cell.length_c   1.000
_cell.angle_alpha   90.00
_cell.angle_beta   90.00
_cell.angle_gamma   90.00
#
_symmetry.space_group_name_H-M   'P 1'
#
loop_
_entity.id
_entity.type
_entity.pdbx_description
1 polymer ?
#
loop_
_entity_poly.entity_id
_entity_poly.type
_entity_poly.pdbx_seq_one_letter_code
_entity_poly.pdbx_strand_id
1 'polypeptide(L)' 'MDDDPYLWAFDPEDGEVVGRFELPGNARGAPSTYLVEGKQFIVVPIGGFFRAAEWVALSLPD' A
#
# COMPACT_ATOMS: atom_id res chain seq x y z
N MET A 1 0.79 5.04 -17.46
CA MET A 1 1.34 4.23 -16.37
C MET A 1 0.69 2.88 -16.52
N ASP A 2 1.49 1.82 -16.62
CA ASP A 2 0.95 0.46 -16.57
C ASP A 2 0.07 0.37 -15.32
N ASP A 3 -1.18 -0.06 -15.50
CA ASP A 3 -2.26 -0.10 -14.50
C ASP A 3 -2.00 -1.15 -13.40
N ASP A 4 -0.73 -1.50 -13.19
CA ASP A 4 -0.34 -2.56 -12.27
C ASP A 4 -0.50 -2.06 -10.83
N PRO A 5 -1.28 -2.77 -10.01
CA PRO A 5 -1.64 -2.34 -8.68
C PRO A 5 -0.44 -2.47 -7.73
N TYR A 6 0.33 -1.42 -7.54
CA TYR A 6 1.47 -1.41 -6.61
C TYR A 6 1.32 -0.37 -5.51
N LEU A 7 1.75 -0.73 -4.30
CA LEU A 7 2.19 0.23 -3.28
C LEU A 7 3.66 0.54 -3.54
N TRP A 8 3.98 1.81 -3.79
CA TRP A 8 5.34 2.29 -4.01
C TRP A 8 5.87 2.98 -2.76
N ALA A 9 7.13 2.68 -2.42
CA ALA A 9 7.87 3.37 -1.38
C ALA A 9 8.98 4.19 -2.04
N PHE A 10 9.03 5.48 -1.71
CA PHE A 10 10.01 6.42 -2.21
C PHE A 10 10.89 6.91 -1.07
N ASP A 11 12.17 7.16 -1.37
CA ASP A 11 13.04 7.89 -0.46
C ASP A 11 12.57 9.35 -0.37
N PRO A 12 12.34 9.90 0.84
CA PRO A 12 11.91 11.30 0.98
C PRO A 12 13.00 12.33 0.64
N GLU A 13 14.28 11.97 0.57
CA GLU A 13 15.38 12.89 0.28
C GLU A 13 15.51 13.21 -1.21
N ASP A 14 15.44 12.18 -2.07
CA ASP A 14 15.68 12.30 -3.50
C ASP A 14 14.53 11.81 -4.40
N GLY A 15 13.53 11.14 -3.83
CA GLY A 15 12.37 10.61 -4.57
C GLY A 15 12.65 9.30 -5.31
N GLU A 16 13.78 8.64 -5.08
CA GLU A 16 14.09 7.35 -5.68
C GLU A 16 13.17 6.25 -5.15
N VAL A 17 12.87 5.24 -5.98
CA VAL A 17 12.04 4.10 -5.56
C VAL A 17 12.89 3.15 -4.71
N VAL A 18 12.57 3.03 -3.43
CA VAL A 18 13.25 2.13 -2.49
C VAL A 18 12.51 0.81 -2.26
N GLY A 19 11.28 0.70 -2.74
CA GLY A 19 10.52 -0.54 -2.67
C GLY A 19 9.19 -0.48 -3.42
N ARG A 20 8.66 -1.66 -3.71
CA ARG A 20 7.30 -1.83 -4.22
C ARG A 20 6.68 -3.11 -3.69
N PHE A 21 5.37 -3.10 -3.50
CA PHE A 21 4.59 -4.26 -3.10
C PHE A 21 3.37 -4.40 -4.02
N GLU A 22 3.18 -5.57 -4.60
CA GLU A 22 2.02 -5.83 -5.46
C GLU A 22 0.75 -5.92 -4.60
N LEU A 23 -0.22 -5.08 -4.90
CA LEU A 23 -1.54 -5.08 -4.30
C LEU A 23 -2.46 -5.98 -5.12
N PRO A 24 -3.42 -6.67 -4.49
CA PRO A 24 -4.37 -7.51 -5.22
C PRO A 24 -5.39 -6.70 -6.04
N GLY A 25 -5.38 -5.36 -5.95
CA GLY A 25 -6.20 -4.46 -6.74
C GLY A 25 -5.72 -3.02 -6.65
N ASN A 26 -6.22 -2.18 -7.54
CA ASN A 26 -5.79 -0.78 -7.64
C ASN A 26 -6.04 -0.01 -6.34
N ALA A 27 -5.01 0.72 -5.90
CA ALA A 27 -5.12 1.64 -4.78
C ALA A 27 -6.14 2.76 -5.11
N ARG A 28 -7.04 3.02 -4.18
CA ARG A 28 -8.12 4.00 -4.29
C ARG A 28 -8.18 4.85 -3.02
N GLY A 29 -7.44 5.95 -3.01
CA GLY A 29 -7.34 6.86 -1.86
C GLY A 29 -5.94 6.89 -1.27
N ALA A 30 -5.78 7.62 -0.17
CA ALA A 30 -4.49 7.78 0.50
C ALA A 30 -4.18 6.56 1.38
N PRO A 31 -2.94 6.04 1.37
CA PRO A 31 -2.46 5.12 2.39
C PRO A 31 -2.52 5.77 3.78
N SER A 32 -2.73 4.95 4.81
CA SER A 32 -2.63 5.37 6.22
C SER A 32 -1.75 4.40 7.01
N THR A 33 -1.30 4.79 8.20
CA THR A 33 -0.46 3.94 9.06
C THR A 33 -0.95 3.96 10.50
N TYR A 34 -0.77 2.84 11.20
CA TYR A 34 -1.03 2.71 12.63
C TYR A 34 -0.05 1.74 13.31
N LEU A 35 0.04 1.84 14.63
CA LEU A 35 0.83 0.95 15.48
C LEU A 35 -0.11 0.23 16.46
N VAL A 36 -0.02 -1.10 16.53
CA VAL A 36 -0.74 -1.92 17.52
C VAL A 36 0.20 -2.98 18.04
N GLU A 37 0.30 -3.09 19.38
CA GLU A 37 1.16 -4.08 20.06
C GLU A 37 2.62 -4.08 19.57
N GLY A 38 3.15 -2.90 19.22
CA GLY A 38 4.53 -2.75 18.74
C GLY A 38 4.74 -3.09 17.26
N LYS A 39 3.70 -3.53 16.54
CA LYS A 39 3.75 -3.82 15.10
C LYS A 39 3.15 -2.68 14.29
N GLN A 40 3.92 -2.16 13.32
CA GLN A 40 3.48 -1.10 12.40
C GLN A 40 2.75 -1.70 11.21
N PHE A 41 1.67 -1.03 10.80
CA PHE A 41 0.90 -1.37 9.64
C PHE A 41 0.82 -0.20 8.66
N ILE A 42 0.84 -0.51 7.36
CA ILE A 42 0.45 0.39 6.29
C ILE A 42 -0.85 -0.15 5.71
N VAL A 43 -1.89 0.70 5.67
CA VAL A 43 -3.22 0.34 5.17
C VAL A 43 -3.49 1.04 3.86
N VAL A 44 -3.81 0.26 2.83
CA VAL A 44 -4.15 0.78 1.51
C VAL A 44 -5.61 0.43 1.20
N PRO A 45 -6.46 1.43 0.94
CA PRO A 45 -7.79 1.18 0.39
C PRO A 45 -7.63 0.74 -1.07
N ILE A 46 -8.19 -0.41 -1.43
CA ILE A 46 -8.20 -0.91 -2.80
C ILE A 46 -9.63 -1.16 -3.28
N GLY A 47 -9.83 -1.17 -4.59
CA GLY A 47 -11.12 -1.46 -5.20
C GLY A 47 -11.22 -0.98 -6.64
N GLY A 48 -12.34 -1.29 -7.30
CA GLY A 48 -12.55 -0.86 -8.68
C GLY A 48 -13.81 -1.45 -9.30
N PHE A 49 -13.97 -1.26 -10.61
CA PHE A 49 -15.19 -1.64 -11.35
C PHE A 49 -15.64 -3.09 -11.11
N PHE A 50 -14.69 -4.03 -11.05
CA PHE A 50 -14.97 -5.46 -10.88
C PHE A 50 -14.49 -6.03 -9.53
N ARG A 51 -14.08 -5.16 -8.58
CA ARG A 51 -13.57 -5.58 -7.27
C ARG A 51 -14.24 -4.77 -6.15
N ALA A 52 -14.79 -5.47 -5.17
CA ALA A 52 -15.34 -4.84 -3.97
C ALA A 52 -14.28 -3.98 -3.27
N ALA A 53 -14.72 -2.88 -2.66
CA ALA A 53 -13.84 -2.03 -1.87
C ALA A 53 -13.41 -2.75 -0.60
N GLU A 54 -12.12 -2.72 -0.30
CA GLU A 54 -11.54 -3.35 0.88
C GLU A 54 -10.28 -2.61 1.34
N TRP A 55 -9.84 -2.93 2.56
CA TRP A 55 -8.59 -2.43 3.12
C TRP A 55 -7.57 -3.55 3.16
N VAL A 56 -6.39 -3.31 2.58
CA VAL A 56 -5.24 -4.21 2.70
C VAL A 56 -4.28 -3.63 3.73
N ALA A 57 -4.01 -4.40 4.79
CA ALA A 57 -3.03 -4.04 5.81
C ALA A 57 -1.74 -4.84 5.60
N LEU A 58 -0.62 -4.13 5.46
CA LEU A 58 0.72 -4.69 5.26
C LEU A 58 1.59 -4.41 6.49
N SER A 59 2.44 -5.36 6.84
CA SER A 59 3.40 -5.24 7.94
C SER A 59 4.64 -6.08 7.65
N LEU A 60 5.74 -5.81 8.35
CA LEU A 60 6.91 -6.67 8.27
C LEU A 60 6.63 -8.05 8.90
N PRO A 61 7.36 -9.09 8.47
CA PRO A 61 7.42 -10.36 9.20
C PRO A 61 7.85 -10.15 10.65
N ASP A 62 7.50 -11.10 11.51
CA ASP A 62 7.96 -11.13 12.91
C ASP A 62 9.45 -11.52 13.03
#